data_AF-A0A3P7M0R3-F1
#
_entry.id   AF-A0A3P7M0R3-F1
#
_cell.length_a   1.000
_cell.length_b   1.000
_cell.length_c   1.000
_cell.angle_alpha   90.00
_cell.angle_beta   90.00
_cell.angle_gamma   90.00
#
_symmetry.space_group_name_H-M   'P 1'
#
loop_
_entity.id
_entity.type
_entity.pdbx_description
1 polymer ?
#
loop_
_entity_poly.entity_id
_entity_poly.type
_entity_poly.pdbx_seq_one_letter_code
_entity_poly.pdbx_strand_id
1 'polypeptide(L)'
;MKSDDKDKPPCPFNRDRRLVSKLFVFGKEKNQNRWSVHLFDSDLRKTERIADMEYRYDASYTLVGEGIFVIGGFSGESGDTTRVQEFLLRERR
;
A
#
# COMPACT_ATOMS: atom_id res chain seq x y z
N MET A 1 26.89 -27.47 -27.04
CA MET A 1 26.11 -28.10 -25.95
C MET A 1 25.20 -27.03 -25.35
N LYS A 2 23.89 -27.10 -25.56
CA LYS A 2 22.91 -26.31 -24.80
C LYS A 2 22.52 -27.16 -23.60
N SER A 3 22.92 -26.74 -22.41
CA SER A 3 22.43 -27.33 -21.16
C SER A 3 20.96 -26.95 -21.02
N ASP A 4 20.09 -27.96 -21.05
CA ASP A 4 18.65 -27.82 -20.90
C ASP A 4 18.31 -27.25 -19.52
N ASP A 5 17.76 -26.04 -19.50
CA ASP A 5 17.22 -25.36 -18.32
C ASP A 5 15.91 -26.00 -17.80
N LYS A 6 15.56 -27.19 -18.33
CA LYS A 6 14.28 -27.88 -18.10
C LYS A 6 14.27 -28.77 -16.85
N ASP A 7 15.45 -29.10 -16.31
CA ASP A 7 15.57 -29.94 -15.10
C ASP A 7 15.78 -29.12 -13.81
N LYS A 8 15.74 -27.79 -13.90
CA LYS A 8 15.93 -26.94 -12.72
C LYS A 8 14.65 -26.99 -11.87
N PRO A 9 14.72 -27.43 -10.59
CA PRO A 9 13.55 -27.45 -9.74
C PRO A 9 12.98 -26.03 -9.64
N PRO A 10 11.65 -25.86 -9.74
CA PRO A 10 11.03 -24.54 -9.71
C PRO A 10 11.45 -23.83 -8.42
N CYS A 11 11.96 -22.61 -8.59
CA CYS A 11 12.52 -21.80 -7.51
C CYS A 11 11.51 -21.75 -6.36
N PRO A 12 11.86 -22.17 -5.13
CA PRO A 12 10.92 -22.29 -4.03
C PRO A 12 10.21 -20.97 -3.71
N PHE A 13 10.84 -19.84 -3.99
CA PHE A 13 10.27 -18.50 -3.82
C PHE A 13 9.19 -18.12 -4.83
N ASN A 14 9.11 -18.83 -5.97
CA ASN A 14 8.07 -18.62 -6.99
C ASN A 14 6.98 -19.71 -6.98
N ARG A 15 7.02 -20.64 -6.02
CA ARG A 15 6.04 -21.76 -5.96
C ARG A 15 4.67 -21.30 -5.50
N ASP A 16 4.64 -20.38 -4.54
CA ASP A 16 3.42 -19.68 -4.15
C ASP A 16 3.41 -18.34 -4.87
N ARG A 17 2.62 -18.21 -5.94
CA ARG A 17 2.04 -16.91 -6.24
C ARG A 17 1.19 -16.56 -5.02
N ARG A 18 1.79 -15.86 -4.06
CA ARG A 18 1.06 -15.24 -2.96
C ARG A 18 0.07 -14.29 -3.62
N LEU A 19 -1.17 -14.77 -3.77
CA LEU A 19 -2.28 -13.93 -4.14
C LEU A 19 -2.36 -12.90 -3.04
N VAL A 20 -2.04 -11.65 -3.39
CA VAL A 20 -2.12 -10.53 -2.46
C VAL A 20 -3.60 -10.37 -2.14
N SER A 21 -4.02 -10.90 -0.99
CA SER A 21 -5.42 -10.87 -0.58
C SER A 21 -5.88 -9.46 -0.19
N LYS A 22 -4.93 -8.57 0.11
CA LYS A 22 -5.18 -7.23 0.65
C LYS A 22 -4.29 -6.17 0.00
N LEU A 23 -4.90 -5.13 -0.55
CA LEU A 23 -4.23 -3.98 -1.14
C LEU A 23 -4.61 -2.71 -0.38
N PHE A 24 -3.62 -1.88 -0.06
CA PHE A 24 -3.86 -0.54 0.45
C PHE A 24 -3.80 0.46 -0.70
N VAL A 25 -4.81 1.33 -0.77
CA VAL A 25 -4.92 2.39 -1.77
C VAL A 25 -4.92 3.73 -1.04
N PHE A 26 -4.06 4.63 -1.49
CA PHE A 26 -3.85 5.95 -0.92
C PHE A 26 -4.19 7.00 -1.94
N GLY A 27 -4.75 8.12 -1.50
CA GLY A 27 -4.86 9.30 -2.35
C GLY A 27 -6.14 10.09 -2.17
N LYS A 28 -6.35 10.99 -3.11
CA LYS A 28 -7.55 11.83 -3.18
C LYS A 28 -8.76 11.02 -3.61
N GLU A 29 -9.86 11.16 -2.88
CA GLU A 29 -11.14 10.60 -3.29
C GLU A 29 -11.69 11.31 -4.52
N LYS A 30 -12.27 10.54 -5.45
CA LYS A 30 -12.77 11.08 -6.73
C LYS A 30 -13.83 12.17 -6.55
N ASN A 31 -14.72 12.00 -5.58
CA ASN A 31 -15.92 12.84 -5.41
C ASN A 31 -15.88 13.72 -4.15
N GLN A 32 -14.78 13.71 -3.41
CA GLN A 32 -14.64 14.46 -2.16
C GLN A 32 -13.30 15.17 -2.16
N ASN A 33 -13.22 16.36 -1.54
CA ASN A 33 -11.94 17.01 -1.31
C ASN A 33 -11.26 16.44 -0.04
N ARG A 34 -11.17 15.12 0.03
CA ARG A 34 -10.57 14.37 1.13
C ARG A 34 -9.56 13.40 0.57
N TRP A 35 -8.52 13.15 1.35
CA TRP A 35 -7.57 12.09 1.11
C TRP A 35 -7.77 10.99 2.14
N SER A 36 -7.71 9.75 1.69
CA SER A 36 -7.98 8.61 2.57
C SER A 36 -7.12 7.40 2.21
N VAL A 37 -7.06 6.49 3.18
CA VAL A 37 -6.48 5.16 3.01
C VAL A 37 -7.62 4.15 2.95
N HIS A 38 -7.60 3.33 1.91
CA HIS A 38 -8.55 2.27 1.69
C HIS A 38 -7.86 0.90 1.72
N LEU A 39 -8.53 -0.09 2.31
CA LEU A 39 -8.17 -1.49 2.23
C LEU A 39 -9.11 -2.17 1.24
N PHE A 40 -8.54 -2.71 0.16
CA PHE A 40 -9.25 -3.60 -0.74
C PHE A 40 -8.90 -5.05 -0.40
N ASP A 41 -9.93 -5.83 -0.05
CA ASP A 41 -9.84 -7.26 0.15
C ASP A 41 -10.25 -7.97 -1.16
N SER A 42 -9.32 -8.65 -1.81
CA SER A 42 -9.57 -9.29 -3.11
C SER A 42 -10.44 -10.54 -2.99
N ASP A 43 -10.39 -11.22 -1.84
CA ASP A 43 -11.14 -12.45 -1.59
C ASP A 43 -12.62 -12.10 -1.41
N LEU A 44 -12.90 -11.02 -0.69
CA LEU A 44 -14.25 -10.48 -0.49
C LEU A 44 -14.70 -9.51 -1.60
N ARG A 45 -13.79 -9.12 -2.49
CA ARG A 45 -13.97 -8.07 -3.52
C ARG A 45 -14.58 -6.79 -2.93
N LYS A 46 -14.13 -6.41 -1.74
CA LYS A 46 -14.70 -5.29 -0.97
C LYS A 46 -13.62 -4.27 -0.66
N THR A 47 -13.99 -3.00 -0.75
CA THR A 47 -13.17 -1.88 -0.31
C THR A 47 -13.74 -1.30 0.98
N GLU A 48 -12.87 -1.03 1.95
CA GLU A 48 -13.17 -0.36 3.21
C GLU A 48 -12.28 0.87 3.35
N ARG A 49 -12.81 2.00 3.84
CA ARG A 49 -11.99 3.15 4.24
C ARG A 49 -11.48 2.89 5.65
N ILE A 50 -10.16 2.89 5.82
CA ILE A 50 -9.53 2.54 7.10
C ILE A 50 -8.97 3.76 7.85
N ALA A 51 -8.65 4.85 7.13
CA ALA A 51 -8.15 6.07 7.77
C ALA A 51 -8.34 7.29 6.87
N ASP A 52 -8.30 8.47 7.50
CA ASP A 52 -8.11 9.74 6.82
C ASP A 52 -6.64 10.09 6.74
N MET A 53 -6.19 10.58 5.59
CA MET A 53 -4.80 11.03 5.42
C MET A 53 -4.76 12.52 5.09
N GLU A 54 -3.59 13.11 5.37
CA GLU A 54 -3.31 14.45 4.89
C GLU A 54 -3.19 14.47 3.36
N TYR A 55 -3.40 15.64 2.75
CA TYR A 55 -3.04 15.86 1.35
C TYR A 55 -1.55 15.58 1.14
N ARG A 56 -1.22 14.64 0.26
CA ARG A 56 0.16 14.23 -0.05
C ARG A 56 0.29 13.77 -1.50
N TYR A 57 0.68 14.67 -2.40
CA TYR A 57 1.09 14.25 -3.75
C TYR A 57 2.50 13.68 -3.73
N ASP A 58 2.77 12.68 -4.59
CA ASP A 58 4.09 12.08 -4.78
C ASP A 58 4.80 11.58 -3.50
N ALA A 59 4.02 11.26 -2.47
CA ALA A 59 4.53 10.64 -1.26
C ALA A 59 4.89 9.16 -1.48
N SER A 60 5.80 8.67 -0.66
CA SER A 60 6.14 7.24 -0.59
C SER A 60 5.35 6.55 0.51
N TYR A 61 5.01 5.28 0.29
CA TYR A 61 4.19 4.48 1.20
C TYR A 61 4.90 3.17 1.54
N THR A 62 4.87 2.78 2.81
CA THR A 62 5.39 1.48 3.24
C THR A 62 4.57 0.90 4.38
N LEU A 63 4.57 -0.43 4.48
CA LEU A 63 3.98 -1.17 5.58
C LEU A 63 5.13 -1.78 6.41
N VAL A 64 5.20 -1.43 7.69
CA VAL A 64 6.17 -2.00 8.64
C VAL A 64 5.40 -2.58 9.82
N GLY A 65 5.44 -3.91 9.94
CA GLY A 65 4.62 -4.61 10.93
C GLY A 65 3.13 -4.37 10.68
N GLU A 66 2.49 -3.66 11.61
CA GLU A 66 1.06 -3.29 11.54
C GLU A 66 0.83 -1.78 11.36
N GLY A 67 1.92 -1.04 11.09
CA GLY A 67 1.88 0.39 10.81
C GLY A 67 2.04 0.65 9.31
N ILE A 68 1.18 1.51 8.78
CA ILE A 68 1.35 2.11 7.46
C ILE A 68 2.01 3.48 7.63
N PHE A 69 3.06 3.73 6.85
CA PHE A 69 3.80 4.98 6.89
C PHE A 69 3.70 5.70 5.56
N VAL A 70 3.30 6.97 5.61
CA VAL A 70 3.33 7.92 4.50
C VAL A 70 4.51 8.84 4.72
N ILE A 71 5.45 8.86 3.78
CA ILE A 71 6.74 9.54 3.91
C ILE A 71 6.85 10.63 2.85
N GLY A 72 7.03 11.85 3.32
CA GLY A 72 7.31 13.02 2.49
C GLY A 72 6.18 13.37 1.50
N GLY A 73 6.57 13.73 0.28
CA GLY A 73 5.67 14.21 -0.78
C GLY A 73 5.43 15.71 -0.74
N PHE A 74 4.51 16.18 -1.57
CA PHE A 74 4.09 17.57 -1.66
C PHE A 74 2.84 17.82 -0.82
N SER A 75 2.93 18.82 0.05
CA SER A 75 1.98 19.20 1.09
C SER A 75 1.51 20.64 0.88
N GLY A 76 0.78 20.89 -0.20
CA GLY A 76 0.06 22.14 -0.49
C GLY A 76 0.88 23.39 -0.14
N GLU A 77 0.46 24.06 0.94
CA GLU A 77 1.04 25.32 1.44
C GLU A 77 2.53 25.23 1.81
N SER A 78 3.03 24.05 2.17
CA SER A 78 4.41 23.85 2.62
C SER A 78 5.38 23.49 1.49
N GLY A 79 4.88 23.20 0.30
CA GLY A 79 5.69 22.59 -0.75
C GLY A 79 6.06 21.14 -0.44
N ASP A 80 7.27 20.73 -0.82
CA ASP A 80 7.82 19.41 -0.46
C ASP A 80 7.99 19.29 1.06
N THR A 81 7.66 18.13 1.60
CA THR A 81 7.76 17.86 3.03
C THR A 81 8.59 16.61 3.31
N THR A 82 9.19 16.57 4.49
CA THR A 82 9.90 15.41 5.07
C THR A 82 9.07 14.73 6.16
N ARG A 83 7.84 15.19 6.41
CA ARG A 83 6.97 14.65 7.45
C ARG A 83 6.60 13.19 7.17
N VAL A 84 6.53 12.42 8.24
CA VAL A 84 6.03 11.05 8.25
C VAL A 84 4.69 11.01 8.97
N GLN A 85 3.69 10.36 8.36
CA GLN A 85 2.40 10.07 8.98
C GLN A 85 2.26 8.56 9.16
N GLU A 86 1.85 8.12 10.34
CA GLU A 86 1.64 6.71 10.68
C GLU A 86 0.15 6.39 10.85
N PHE A 87 -0.28 5.23 10.35
CA PHE A 87 -1.60 4.65 10.60
C PHE A 87 -1.45 3.24 11.15
N LEU A 88 -2.01 2.99 12.33
CA LEU A 88 -2.04 1.66 12.92
C LEU A 88 -3.22 0.86 12.37
N LEU A 89 -2.97 -0.35 11.89
CA LEU A 89 -4.00 -1.26 11.40
C LEU A 89 -4.83 -1.90 12.52
N ARG A 90 -4.48 -1.63 13.79
CA ARG A 90 -5.12 -2.15 15.00
C ARG A 90 -5.82 -1.06 15.82
N GLU A 91 -6.85 -0.44 15.27
CA GLU A 91 -7.91 0.16 16.11
C GLU A 91 -9.27 -0.15 15.49
N ARG A 92 -9.73 -1.39 15.63
CA ARG A 92 -11.16 -1.72 15.50
C ARG A 92 -11.84 -1.26 16.80
N ARG A 93 -12.55 -0.14 16.74
CA ARG A 93 -13.53 0.27 17.77
C ARG A 93 -14.94 0.05 17.23
#